data_AF-A0AA37W3C9-F1
#
_entry.id   AF-A0AA37W3C9-F1
#
_cell.length_a   1.000
_cell.length_b   1.000
_cell.length_c   1.000
_cell.angle_alpha   90.00
_cell.angle_beta   90.00
_cell.angle_gamma   90.00
#
_symmetry.space_group_name_H-M   'P 1'
#
loop_
_entity.id
_entity.type
_entity.pdbx_description
1 polymer ?
#
loop_
_entity_poly.entity_id
_entity_poly.type
_entity_poly.pdbx_seq_one_letter_code
_entity_poly.pdbx_strand_id
1 'polypeptide(L)' 'MTSKVNAKPSTPITPQAAQRIQSATARANGGSVPKGSFAARATSSAAKNSK' A
#
# COMPACT_ATOMS: atom_id res chain seq x y z
N MET A 1 13.10 -23.96 -11.42
CA MET A 1 11.70 -23.47 -11.46
C MET A 1 11.65 -22.25 -10.55
N THR A 2 11.42 -21.01 -10.94
CA THR A 2 10.99 -20.35 -12.18
C THR A 2 11.70 -18.99 -12.25
N SER A 3 11.88 -18.49 -13.47
CA SER A 3 12.55 -17.25 -13.85
C SER A 3 12.23 -16.04 -12.97
N LYS A 4 13.27 -15.28 -12.61
CA LYS A 4 13.17 -13.90 -12.12
C LYS A 4 12.61 -13.07 -13.28
N VAL A 5 11.28 -13.01 -13.36
CA VAL A 5 10.56 -12.22 -14.36
C VAL A 5 11.09 -10.80 -14.25
N ASN A 6 11.55 -10.25 -15.38
CA ASN A 6 12.13 -8.91 -15.49
C ASN A 6 11.15 -7.88 -14.92
N ALA A 7 11.30 -7.56 -13.63
CA ALA A 7 10.36 -6.71 -12.91
C ALA A 7 10.51 -5.29 -13.46
N LYS A 8 9.45 -4.79 -14.12
CA LYS A 8 9.30 -3.36 -14.43
C LYS A 8 9.65 -2.55 -13.18
N PRO A 9 10.30 -1.38 -13.31
CA PRO A 9 10.65 -0.54 -12.16
C PRO A 9 9.41 -0.37 -11.28
N SER A 10 9.47 -0.94 -10.08
CA SER A 10 8.34 -0.92 -9.16
C SER A 10 8.08 0.53 -8.80
N THR A 11 6.92 1.06 -9.17
CA THR A 11 6.51 2.40 -8.74
C THR A 11 6.37 2.38 -7.23
N PRO A 12 7.24 3.08 -6.47
CA PRO A 12 7.16 3.05 -5.02
C PRO A 12 5.83 3.67 -4.59
N ILE A 13 5.18 3.04 -3.60
CA ILE A 13 4.02 3.66 -2.95
C ILE A 13 4.51 4.95 -2.30
N THR A 14 3.95 6.09 -2.71
CA THR A 14 4.22 7.38 -2.08
C THR A 14 3.38 7.53 -0.80
N PRO A 15 3.84 8.33 0.18
CA PRO A 15 3.05 8.62 1.39
C PRO A 15 1.66 9.18 1.06
N GLN A 16 1.57 10.05 0.05
CA GLN A 16 0.30 10.63 -0.39
C GLN A 16 -0.65 9.58 -0.98
N ALA A 17 -0.15 8.63 -1.77
CA ALA A 17 -0.97 7.53 -2.29
C ALA A 17 -1.48 6.64 -1.15
N ALA A 18 -0.63 6.31 -0.18
CA ALA A 18 -1.03 5.53 0.99
C ALA A 18 -2.10 6.23 1.83
N GLN A 19 -2.00 7.54 2.05
CA GLN A 19 -3.02 8.32 2.77
C GLN A 19 -4.38 8.28 2.06
N ARG A 20 -4.41 8.40 0.72
CA ARG A 20 -5.64 8.29 -0.06
C ARG A 20 -6.28 6.91 0.07
N ILE A 21 -5.46 5.86 -0.03
CA ILE A 21 -5.92 4.46 0.10
C ILE A 21 -6.46 4.20 1.52
N GLN A 22 -5.76 4.70 2.54
CA GLN A 22 -6.18 4.58 3.94
C GLN A 22 -7.51 5.29 4.17
N SER A 23 -7.65 6.53 3.70
CA SER A 23 -8.88 7.32 3.84
C SER A 23 -10.08 6.67 3.17
N ALA A 24 -9.94 6.22 1.92
CA ALA A 24 -11.01 5.53 1.21
C ALA A 24 -11.47 4.25 1.95
N THR A 25 -10.50 3.48 2.46
CA THR A 25 -10.80 2.25 3.20
C THR A 25 -11.44 2.54 4.56
N ALA A 26 -10.94 3.54 5.29
CA ALA A 26 -11.53 3.96 6.55
C ALA A 26 -12.99 4.40 6.35
N ARG A 27 -13.28 5.22 5.34
CA ARG A 27 -14.65 5.66 5.03
C ARG A 27 -15.58 4.48 4.71
N ALA A 28 -15.09 3.49 3.99
CA ALA A 28 -15.86 2.29 3.66
C ALA A 28 -16.11 1.35 4.86
N ASN A 29 -15.26 1.38 5.89
CA ASN A 29 -15.32 0.47 7.04
C ASN A 29 -15.59 1.21 8.37
N GLY A 30 -16.35 2.30 8.32
CA GLY A 30 -16.80 3.01 9.53
C GLY A 30 -15.67 3.67 10.34
N GLY A 31 -14.62 4.15 9.67
CA GLY A 31 -13.45 4.78 10.27
C GLY A 31 -12.28 3.84 10.55
N SER A 32 -12.40 2.54 10.25
CA SER A 32 -11.37 1.55 10.53
C SER A 32 -10.66 1.04 9.27
N VAL A 33 -9.42 0.59 9.40
CA VAL A 33 -8.72 -0.11 8.31
C VAL A 33 -8.49 -1.55 8.76
N PRO A 34 -9.15 -2.54 8.14
CA PRO A 34 -8.98 -3.94 8.51
C PRO A 34 -7.53 -4.40 8.35
N LYS A 35 -7.05 -5.20 9.30
CA LYS A 35 -5.72 -5.82 9.21
C LYS A 35 -5.67 -6.77 8.01
N GLY A 36 -4.55 -6.76 7.29
CA GLY A 36 -4.37 -7.57 6.07
C GLY A 36 -5.03 -6.99 4.81
N SER A 37 -5.81 -5.91 4.93
CA SER A 37 -6.37 -5.20 3.78
C SER A 37 -5.29 -4.59 2.90
N PHE A 38 -5.65 -4.27 1.65
CA PHE A 38 -4.77 -3.56 0.73
C PHE A 38 -4.24 -2.25 1.32
N ALA A 39 -5.08 -1.50 2.03
CA ALA A 39 -4.66 -0.28 2.71
C ALA A 39 -3.57 -0.50 3.75
N ALA A 40 -3.69 -1.55 4.57
CA ALA A 40 -2.64 -1.90 5.53
C ALA A 40 -1.30 -2.26 4.85
N ARG A 41 -1.35 -2.89 3.67
CA ARG A 41 -0.14 -3.18 2.87
C ARG A 41 0.44 -1.93 2.22
N ALA A 42 -0.42 -1.03 1.73
CA ALA A 42 -0.01 0.23 1.12
C ALA A 42 0.69 1.14 2.13
N THR A 43 0.13 1.31 3.33
CA THR A 43 0.75 2.12 4.39
C THR A 43 2.07 1.53 4.87
N SER A 44 2.16 0.20 5.03
CA SER A 44 3.41 -0.48 5.36
C SER A 44 4.48 -0.27 4.27
N SER A 45 4.09 -0.31 3.00
CA SER A 45 5.01 -0.10 1.88
C SER A 45 5.47 1.35 1.80
N ALA A 46 4.59 2.32 2.03
CA ALA A 46 4.95 3.74 2.08
C ALA A 46 5.96 4.02 3.19
N ALA A 47 5.75 3.48 4.39
CA ALA A 47 6.66 3.64 5.53
C ALA A 47 8.05 3.02 5.28
N LYS A 48 8.12 1.96 4.47
CA LYS A 48 9.40 1.34 4.06
C LYS A 48 10.12 2.14 2.97
N ASN A 49 9.37 2.85 2.13
CA ASN A 49 9.89 3.64 1.02
C ASN A 49 10.13 5.11 1.36
N SER A 50 9.76 5.58 2.55
CA SER A 50 9.93 6.97 3.00
C SER A 50 11.34 7.27 3.55
N LYS A 51 12.37 6.64 2.99
CA LYS A 51 13.77 6.84 3.41
C LYS A 51 14.44 7.94 2.59
#